data_AF-A0A7C4YJV2-F1
#
_entry.id   AF-A0A7C4YJV2-F1
#
_cell.length_a   1.000
_cell.length_b   1.000
_cell.length_c   1.000
_cell.angle_alpha   90.00
_cell.angle_beta   90.00
_cell.angle_gamma   90.00
#
_symmetry.space_group_name_H-M   'P 1'
#
loop_
_entity.id
_entity.type
_entity.pdbx_description
1 polymer ?
#
loop_
_entity_poly.entity_id
_entity_poly.type
_entity_poly.pdbx_seq_one_letter_code
_entity_poly.pdbx_strand_id
1 'polypeptide(L)'
;MERYLHIGGVVAVGFDSSGEYLLVITHSGRGVFSTRTWERLARNTELAYPIGGVGIGIGPIDGQVIRVIEMDYKTERMRAVSPDGRIVLECESSGIAVQSAGPESIRRPE
;
A
#
# COMPACT_ATOMS: atom_id res chain seq x y z
N MET A 1 -13.54 -3.08 9.88
CA MET A 1 -12.24 -3.62 9.45
C MET A 1 -12.54 -4.89 8.69
N GLU A 2 -12.34 -4.90 7.37
CA GLU A 2 -12.77 -6.03 6.54
C GLU A 2 -11.65 -7.05 6.32
N ARG A 3 -10.38 -6.62 6.39
CA ARG A 3 -9.21 -7.50 6.25
C ARG A 3 -7.97 -6.89 6.89
N TYR A 4 -7.06 -7.75 7.36
CA TYR A 4 -5.74 -7.36 7.84
C TYR A 4 -4.65 -8.19 7.15
N LEU A 5 -3.61 -7.53 6.67
CA LEU A 5 -2.45 -8.15 6.03
C LEU A 5 -1.28 -8.13 7.01
N HIS A 6 -0.87 -9.31 7.47
CA HIS A 6 0.28 -9.46 8.35
C HIS A 6 1.58 -9.31 7.55
N ILE A 7 2.09 -8.09 7.50
CA ILE A 7 3.31 -7.72 6.77
C ILE A 7 4.23 -7.01 7.75
N GLY A 8 5.31 -7.67 8.15
CA GLY A 8 6.27 -7.08 9.08
C GLY A 8 7.18 -6.05 8.41
N GLY A 9 7.46 -4.98 9.14
CA GLY A 9 8.44 -3.95 8.78
C GLY A 9 8.01 -3.10 7.59
N VAL A 10 6.72 -2.74 7.50
CA VAL A 10 6.21 -1.86 6.43
C VAL A 10 6.91 -0.50 6.49
N VAL A 11 7.47 -0.09 5.36
CA VAL A 11 8.18 1.19 5.20
C VAL A 11 7.37 2.14 4.33
N ALA A 12 6.79 1.63 3.24
CA ALA A 12 6.01 2.44 2.31
C ALA A 12 4.98 1.59 1.57
N VAL A 13 3.89 2.22 1.14
CA VAL A 13 2.88 1.56 0.29
C VAL A 13 2.41 2.50 -0.81
N GLY A 14 2.03 1.93 -1.96
CA GLY A 14 1.49 2.71 -3.06
C GLY A 14 0.60 1.88 -3.97
N PHE A 15 -0.49 2.48 -4.43
CA PHE A 15 -1.35 1.88 -5.45
C PHE A 15 -0.79 2.19 -6.84
N ASP A 16 -0.92 1.23 -7.75
CA ASP A 16 -0.73 1.52 -9.16
C ASP A 16 -1.80 2.48 -9.70
N SER A 17 -1.63 2.99 -10.92
CA SER A 17 -2.55 3.96 -11.50
C SER A 17 -3.98 3.44 -11.69
N SER A 18 -4.15 2.12 -11.87
CA SER A 18 -5.47 1.49 -11.98
C SER A 18 -6.11 1.22 -10.62
N GLY A 19 -5.30 1.12 -9.55
CA GLY A 19 -5.74 0.70 -8.23
C GLY A 19 -5.98 -0.81 -8.10
N GLU A 20 -5.62 -1.62 -9.09
CA GLU A 20 -5.73 -3.09 -9.06
C GLU A 20 -4.62 -3.76 -8.24
N TYR A 21 -3.49 -3.05 -8.07
CA TYR A 21 -2.31 -3.55 -7.39
C TYR A 21 -1.82 -2.59 -6.30
N LEU A 22 -1.39 -3.18 -5.19
CA LEU A 22 -0.73 -2.49 -4.09
C LEU A 22 0.74 -2.92 -4.04
N LEU A 23 1.65 -1.98 -4.25
CA LEU A 23 3.06 -2.13 -3.91
C LEU A 23 3.25 -1.89 -2.41
N VAL A 24 3.93 -2.83 -1.75
CA VAL A 24 4.34 -2.72 -0.35
C VAL A 24 5.86 -2.83 -0.29
N ILE A 25 6.51 -1.83 0.28
CA ILE A 25 7.94 -1.83 0.55
C ILE A 25 8.15 -2.06 2.04
N THR A 26 9.03 -2.98 2.39
CA THR A 26 9.37 -3.33 3.77
C THR A 26 10.88 -3.34 3.97
N HIS A 27 11.30 -3.44 5.23
CA HIS A 27 12.70 -3.69 5.59
C HIS A 27 13.24 -5.06 5.10
N SER A 28 12.42 -5.89 4.46
CA SER A 28 12.80 -7.19 3.91
C SER A 28 12.58 -7.28 2.39
N GLY A 29 12.40 -6.14 1.72
CA GLY A 29 12.24 -6.04 0.27
C GLY A 29 10.89 -5.49 -0.15
N ARG A 30 10.33 -6.01 -1.24
CA ARG A 30 9.09 -5.53 -1.88
C ARG A 30 8.10 -6.66 -2.08
N GLY A 31 6.82 -6.33 -1.99
CA GLY A 31 5.71 -7.22 -2.32
C GLY A 31 4.65 -6.50 -3.13
N VAL A 32 3.99 -7.24 -4.02
CA VAL A 32 2.80 -6.74 -4.74
C VAL A 32 1.61 -7.60 -4.37
N PHE A 33 0.51 -6.94 -4.04
CA PHE A 33 -0.75 -7.56 -3.66
C PHE A 33 -1.86 -7.17 -4.64
N SER A 34 -2.77 -8.09 -4.93
CA SER A 34 -4.01 -7.75 -5.63
C SER A 34 -4.92 -6.98 -4.67
N THR A 35 -5.50 -5.85 -5.09
CA THR A 35 -6.51 -5.14 -4.28
C THR A 35 -7.89 -5.80 -4.34
N ARG A 36 -8.09 -6.72 -5.31
CA ARG A 36 -9.31 -7.51 -5.46
C ARG A 36 -9.33 -8.73 -4.52
N THR A 37 -8.25 -9.49 -4.47
CA THR A 37 -8.17 -10.72 -3.64
C THR A 37 -7.35 -10.55 -2.38
N TRP A 38 -6.53 -9.50 -2.28
CA TRP A 38 -5.54 -9.26 -1.21
C TRP A 38 -4.49 -10.36 -1.07
N GLU A 39 -4.32 -11.18 -2.10
CA GLU A 39 -3.26 -12.17 -2.17
C GLU A 39 -1.96 -11.53 -2.65
N ARG A 40 -0.84 -12.00 -2.11
CA ARG A 40 0.49 -11.58 -2.55
C ARG A 40 0.80 -12.25 -3.89
N LEU A 41 0.89 -11.44 -4.94
CA LEU A 41 1.17 -11.88 -6.30
C LEU A 41 2.67 -11.94 -6.60
N ALA A 42 3.47 -11.08 -5.97
CA ALA A 42 4.91 -11.07 -6.14
C ALA A 42 5.63 -10.71 -4.84
N ARG A 43 6.86 -11.22 -4.71
CA ARG A 43 7.78 -10.88 -3.62
C ARG A 43 9.19 -10.84 -4.17
N ASN A 44 9.92 -9.78 -3.85
CA ASN A 44 11.36 -9.68 -4.09
C ASN A 44 12.03 -9.32 -2.75
N THR A 45 13.02 -10.09 -2.32
CA THR A 45 13.75 -9.88 -1.06
C THR A 45 14.90 -8.88 -1.20
N GLU A 46 15.22 -8.46 -2.42
CA GLU A 46 16.18 -7.40 -2.67
C GLU A 46 15.67 -6.08 -2.07
N LEU A 47 16.51 -5.48 -1.22
CA LEU A 47 16.22 -4.21 -0.57
C LEU A 47 16.16 -3.10 -1.62
N ALA A 48 15.00 -2.47 -1.73
CA ALA A 48 14.81 -1.27 -2.52
C ALA A 48 13.85 -0.36 -1.78
N TYR A 49 14.43 0.64 -1.11
CA TYR A 49 13.70 1.70 -0.44
C TYR A 49 13.16 2.71 -1.46
N PRO A 50 12.07 3.42 -1.14
CA PRO A 50 11.59 4.48 -2.00
C PRO A 50 12.63 5.60 -2.13
N ILE A 51 12.68 6.21 -3.31
CA ILE A 51 13.56 7.36 -3.60
C ILE A 51 12.67 8.47 -4.16
N GLY A 52 12.60 9.61 -3.46
CA GLY A 52 11.78 10.74 -3.89
C GLY A 52 10.27 10.46 -3.88
N GLY A 53 9.78 9.66 -2.91
CA GLY A 53 8.35 9.33 -2.76
C GLY A 53 7.82 8.35 -3.81
N VAL A 54 8.70 7.63 -4.52
CA VAL A 54 8.31 6.59 -5.48
C VAL A 54 9.04 5.27 -5.22
N GLY A 55 8.37 4.17 -5.56
CA GLY A 55 8.92 2.83 -5.56
C GLY A 55 8.80 2.18 -6.94
N ILE A 56 9.69 1.24 -7.25
CA ILE A 56 9.63 0.44 -8.49
C ILE A 56 8.83 -0.83 -8.24
N GLY A 57 7.76 -0.99 -9.01
CA GLY A 57 6.90 -2.17 -9.01
C GLY A 57 7.64 -3.44 -9.45
N ILE A 58 7.05 -4.58 -9.08
CA ILE A 58 7.55 -5.93 -9.40
C ILE A 58 6.39 -6.82 -9.87
N GLY A 59 6.68 -7.93 -10.53
CA GLY A 59 5.65 -8.89 -10.95
C GLY A 59 4.64 -8.28 -11.94
N PRO A 60 3.32 -8.26 -11.65
CA PRO A 60 2.32 -7.71 -12.58
C PRO A 60 2.49 -6.23 -12.93
N ILE A 61 3.21 -5.47 -12.09
CA ILE A 61 3.50 -4.05 -12.30
C ILE A 61 5.02 -3.80 -12.41
N ASP A 62 5.76 -4.79 -12.90
CA ASP A 62 7.22 -4.71 -13.00
C ASP A 62 7.69 -3.48 -13.78
N GLY A 63 8.71 -2.81 -13.25
CA GLY A 63 9.30 -1.61 -13.84
C GLY A 63 8.44 -0.34 -13.75
N GLN A 64 7.20 -0.43 -13.27
CA GLN A 64 6.35 0.76 -13.10
C GLN A 64 6.83 1.62 -11.93
N VAL A 65 6.82 2.94 -12.13
CA VAL A 65 7.10 3.92 -11.07
C VAL A 65 5.81 4.21 -10.32
N ILE A 66 5.73 3.75 -9.07
CA ILE A 66 4.54 3.86 -8.22
C ILE A 66 4.77 4.96 -7.19
N ARG A 67 3.85 5.92 -7.10
CA ARG A 67 3.85 6.89 -5.98
C ARG A 67 3.53 6.14 -4.70
N VAL A 68 4.40 6.29 -3.72
CA VAL A 68 4.22 5.68 -2.41
C VAL A 68 4.03 6.73 -1.35
N ILE A 69 3.32 6.34 -0.32
CA ILE A 69 3.30 7.04 0.96
C ILE A 69 4.29 6.28 1.84
N GLU A 70 5.09 7.01 2.61
CA GLU A 70 6.08 6.45 3.51
C GLU A 70 5.56 6.47 4.95
N MET A 71 6.07 5.56 5.78
CA MET A 71 5.77 5.48 7.20
C MET A 71 6.18 6.78 7.90
N ASP A 72 5.25 7.40 8.63
CA ASP A 72 5.63 8.47 9.54
C ASP A 72 6.23 7.85 10.81
N TYR A 73 7.55 7.88 10.92
CA TYR A 73 8.27 7.33 12.07
C TYR A 73 8.01 8.04 13.41
N LYS A 74 7.36 9.21 13.41
CA LYS A 74 6.93 9.86 14.66
C LYS A 74 5.64 9.26 15.20
N THR A 75 4.74 8.86 14.32
CA THR A 75 3.41 8.35 14.68
C THR A 75 3.28 6.84 14.47
N GLU A 76 4.28 6.21 13.86
CA GLU A 76 4.32 4.81 13.43
C GLU A 76 3.11 4.39 12.60
N ARG A 77 2.57 5.36 11.85
CA ARG A 77 1.34 5.22 11.08
C ARG A 77 1.51 5.77 9.68
N MET A 78 0.76 5.16 8.77
CA MET A 78 0.66 5.59 7.39
C MET A 78 -0.73 5.30 6.88
N ARG A 79 -1.29 6.23 6.11
CA ARG A 79 -2.61 6.08 5.51
C ARG A 79 -2.53 6.25 4.01
N ALA A 80 -3.03 5.29 3.26
CA ALA A 80 -3.10 5.35 1.80
C ALA A 80 -4.53 5.17 1.31
N VAL A 81 -4.86 5.84 0.21
CA VAL A 81 -6.19 5.78 -0.41
C VAL A 81 -6.00 5.35 -1.87
N SER A 82 -6.82 4.41 -2.33
CA SER A 82 -6.82 3.99 -3.74
C SER A 82 -7.17 5.16 -4.66
N PRO A 83 -6.75 5.13 -5.94
CA PRO A 83 -7.05 6.20 -6.89
C PRO A 83 -8.55 6.49 -7.06
N ASP A 84 -9.40 5.47 -6.90
CA ASP A 84 -10.86 5.58 -6.98
C ASP A 84 -11.53 5.95 -5.64
N GLY A 85 -10.75 6.13 -4.56
CA GLY A 85 -11.24 6.47 -3.23
C GLY A 85 -11.97 5.34 -2.50
N ARG A 86 -12.09 4.13 -3.08
CA ARG A 86 -12.89 3.03 -2.53
C ARG A 86 -12.15 2.22 -1.47
N ILE A 87 -10.84 2.28 -1.43
CA ILE A 87 -10.02 1.53 -0.49
C ILE A 87 -9.19 2.51 0.32
N VAL A 88 -9.25 2.35 1.63
CA VAL A 88 -8.41 3.05 2.59
C VAL A 88 -7.56 2.01 3.32
N LEU A 89 -6.25 2.23 3.31
CA LEU A 89 -5.28 1.44 4.05
C LEU A 89 -4.83 2.24 5.27
N GLU A 90 -4.92 1.60 6.43
CA GLU A 90 -4.29 2.05 7.66
C GLU A 90 -3.11 1.11 7.92
N CYS A 91 -1.90 1.63 7.78
CA CYS A 91 -0.65 0.87 7.86
C CYS A 91 0.09 1.23 9.14
N GLU A 92 0.71 0.21 9.74
CA GLU A 92 1.60 0.28 10.88
C GLU A 92 2.79 -0.66 10.63
N SER A 93 3.80 -0.62 11.50
CA SER A 93 5.01 -1.44 11.32
C SER A 93 4.73 -2.95 11.24
N SER A 94 3.67 -3.44 11.89
CA SER A 94 3.27 -4.85 11.93
C SER A 94 2.35 -5.31 10.80
N GLY A 95 1.77 -4.40 10.03
CA GLY A 95 0.84 -4.80 8.98
C GLY A 95 -0.02 -3.68 8.41
N ILE A 96 -1.01 -4.11 7.62
CA ILE A 96 -1.89 -3.23 6.87
C ILE A 96 -3.34 -3.63 7.12
N ALA A 97 -4.12 -2.71 7.69
CA ALA A 97 -5.55 -2.84 7.80
C ALA A 97 -6.23 -2.27 6.55
N VAL A 98 -7.09 -3.08 5.93
CA VAL A 98 -7.87 -2.69 4.76
C VAL A 98 -9.28 -2.30 5.18
N GLN A 99 -9.72 -1.12 4.74
CA GLN A 99 -11.08 -0.63 4.88
C GLN A 99 -11.64 -0.31 3.51
N SER A 100 -12.78 -0.91 3.17
CA SER A 100 -13.58 -0.43 2.04
C SER A 100 -14.27 0.86 2.46
N ALA A 101 -14.02 1.95 1.74
CA ALA A 101 -14.83 3.14 1.85
C ALA A 101 -16.18 2.85 1.19
N GLY A 102 -17.19 2.58 2.01
CA GLY A 102 -18.57 2.56 1.53
C GLY A 102 -18.96 3.91 0.91
N PRO A 103 -20.03 3.98 0.10
CA PRO A 103 -20.46 5.21 -0.57
C PRO A 103 -20.81 6.38 0.37
N GLU A 104 -20.82 6.18 1.69
CA GLU A 104 -21.09 7.21 2.70
C GLU A 104 -19.87 8.03 3.16
N SER A 105 -18.63 7.64 2.84
CA SER A 105 -17.44 8.37 3.31
C SER A 105 -17.07 9.62 2.48
N ILE A 106 -17.83 9.92 1.41
CA ILE A 106 -17.66 11.10 0.55
C ILE A 106 -18.72 12.17 0.88
N ARG A 107 -19.01 12.41 2.16
CA ARG A 107 -19.83 13.56 2.58
C ARG A 107 -19.19 14.31 3.75
N ARG A 108 -18.57 15.45 3.41
CA ARG A 108 -18.65 16.80 4.04
C ARG A 108 -17.28 17.51 3.94
N PRO A 109 -17.31 18.82 3.63
CA PRO A 109 -17.62 19.81 4.66
C PRO A 109 -18.91 20.58 4.38
N GLU A 110 -19.60 20.96 5.46
CA GLU A 110 -20.49 22.13 5.51
C GLU A 110 -19.66 23.36 5.87
#